data_AF-K1ZV04-F1
#
_entry.id   AF-K1ZV04-F1
#
_cell.length_a   1.000
_cell.length_b   1.000
_cell.length_c   1.000
_cell.angle_alpha   90.00
_cell.angle_beta   90.00
_cell.angle_gamma   90.00
#
_symmetry.space_group_name_H-M   'P 1'
#
loop_
_entity.id
_entity.type
_entity.pdbx_description
1 polymer ?
#
loop_
_entity_poly.entity_id
_entity_poly.type
_entity_poly.pdbx_seq_one_letter_code
_entity_poly.pdbx_strand_id
1 'polypeptide(L)'
;MAVAIREYQEIAKTAPSLKETAITRLKHLGLSAEEIKMLPLNEDLSSHYHLQSGIGPLWIYATLFENDASYIKGGENVEIETGGNNNQIIHGVLKSLSPIVDASTRTIRARIEVASPDERKNLRPDSFVTAKIKIPLGKQIIIPKSALIDTGERQLVYIKQGDSHFQAQEISLGGELGDEWIIKEGLKVGDLIVINATFLVDSETRLQGN
;
A
#
# COMPACT_ATOMS: atom_id res chain seq x y z
N MET A 1 -19.03 6.21 9.27
CA MET A 1 -18.65 5.49 10.51
C MET A 1 -19.42 6.02 11.73
N ALA A 2 -19.37 7.32 12.04
CA ALA A 2 -20.11 7.93 13.14
C ALA A 2 -21.63 7.63 13.14
N VAL A 3 -22.28 7.69 11.97
CA VAL A 3 -23.71 7.36 11.82
C VAL A 3 -24.02 5.91 12.21
N ALA A 4 -23.18 4.96 11.79
CA ALA A 4 -23.37 3.54 12.10
C ALA A 4 -23.12 3.20 13.57
N ILE A 5 -22.19 3.91 14.22
CA ILE A 5 -21.94 3.79 15.66
C ILE A 5 -23.14 4.30 16.47
N ARG A 6 -23.70 5.45 16.07
CA ARG A 6 -24.93 5.99 16.69
C ARG A 6 -26.11 5.04 16.53
N GLU A 7 -26.31 4.50 15.33
CA GLU A 7 -27.38 3.53 15.05
C GLU A 7 -27.21 2.26 15.90
N TYR A 8 -25.99 1.75 16.07
CA TYR A 8 -25.70 0.65 17.00
C TYR A 8 -26.05 0.97 18.46
N GLN A 9 -25.73 2.18 18.94
CA GLN A 9 -26.05 2.59 20.31
C GLN A 9 -27.57 2.70 20.54
N GLU A 10 -28.32 3.24 19.58
CA GLU A 10 -29.79 3.32 19.64
C GLU A 10 -30.42 1.92 19.59
N ILE A 11 -29.96 1.05 18.69
CA ILE A 11 -30.43 -0.34 18.59
C ILE A 11 -30.11 -1.13 19.86
N ALA A 12 -28.91 -0.96 20.43
CA ALA A 12 -28.51 -1.63 21.66
C ALA A 12 -29.39 -1.26 22.86
N LYS A 13 -30.00 -0.06 22.87
CA LYS A 13 -30.96 0.38 23.89
C LYS A 13 -32.39 -0.10 23.61
N THR A 14 -32.81 -0.10 22.35
CA THR A 14 -34.23 -0.16 21.97
C THR A 14 -34.67 -1.53 21.44
N ALA A 15 -33.76 -2.27 20.78
CA ALA A 15 -34.06 -3.54 20.12
C ALA A 15 -32.87 -4.51 20.22
N PRO A 16 -32.74 -5.24 21.35
CA PRO A 16 -31.62 -6.17 21.59
C PRO A 16 -31.49 -7.27 20.53
N SER A 17 -32.60 -7.65 19.89
CA SER A 17 -32.66 -8.65 18.81
C SER A 17 -31.96 -8.21 17.52
N LEU A 18 -31.74 -6.90 17.31
CA LEU A 18 -31.08 -6.35 16.13
C LEU A 18 -29.60 -5.99 16.38
N LYS A 19 -29.11 -6.22 17.60
CA LYS A 19 -27.74 -5.87 18.01
C LYS A 19 -26.68 -6.59 17.16
N GLU A 20 -26.92 -7.85 16.82
CA GLU A 20 -25.98 -8.67 16.07
C GLU A 20 -25.80 -8.19 14.61
N THR A 21 -26.89 -7.73 13.99
CA THR A 21 -26.87 -7.09 12.66
C THR A 21 -26.07 -5.79 12.67
N ALA A 22 -26.27 -4.95 13.70
CA ALA A 22 -25.53 -3.70 13.84
C ALA A 22 -24.02 -3.94 14.09
N ILE A 23 -23.67 -4.94 14.91
CA ILE A 23 -22.27 -5.37 15.10
C ILE A 23 -21.65 -5.83 13.78
N THR A 24 -22.39 -6.62 12.99
CA THR A 24 -21.92 -7.10 11.68
C THR A 24 -21.63 -5.93 10.74
N ARG A 25 -22.48 -4.91 10.72
CA ARG A 25 -22.26 -3.69 9.94
C ARG A 25 -21.04 -2.91 10.41
N LEU A 26 -20.80 -2.80 11.72
CA LEU A 26 -19.60 -2.16 12.27
C LEU A 26 -18.31 -2.90 11.92
N LYS A 27 -18.34 -4.25 11.94
CA LYS A 27 -17.23 -5.07 11.46
C LYS A 27 -16.94 -4.84 9.97
N HIS A 28 -17.98 -4.74 9.14
CA HIS A 28 -17.83 -4.40 7.72
C HIS A 28 -17.24 -2.99 7.50
N LEU A 29 -17.47 -2.06 8.42
CA LEU A 29 -16.88 -0.72 8.41
C LEU A 29 -15.45 -0.68 8.97
N GLY A 30 -14.89 -1.83 9.35
CA GLY A 30 -13.49 -1.97 9.76
C GLY A 30 -13.23 -1.85 11.26
N LEU A 31 -14.27 -1.95 12.10
CA LEU A 31 -14.11 -2.04 13.56
C LEU A 31 -13.89 -3.49 14.00
N SER A 32 -12.91 -3.71 14.86
CA SER A 32 -12.64 -4.99 15.51
C SER A 32 -13.64 -5.30 16.62
N ALA A 33 -13.72 -6.58 17.02
CA ALA A 33 -14.59 -7.01 18.12
C ALA A 33 -14.25 -6.33 19.46
N GLU A 34 -12.97 -6.03 19.70
CA GLU A 34 -12.53 -5.36 20.92
C GLU A 34 -12.88 -3.87 20.91
N GLU A 35 -12.75 -3.19 19.76
CA GLU A 35 -13.22 -1.81 19.61
C GLU A 35 -14.74 -1.69 19.81
N ILE A 36 -15.52 -2.66 19.30
CA ILE A 36 -16.98 -2.69 19.48
C ILE A 36 -17.37 -2.87 20.95
N LYS A 37 -16.62 -3.64 21.74
CA LYS A 37 -16.82 -3.75 23.19
C LYS A 37 -16.51 -2.45 23.94
N MET A 38 -15.55 -1.67 23.45
CA MET A 38 -15.14 -0.40 24.05
C MET A 38 -16.05 0.78 23.67
N LEU A 39 -17.04 0.58 22.78
CA LEU A 39 -17.97 1.65 22.41
C LEU A 39 -18.83 2.06 23.62
N PRO A 40 -18.88 3.36 23.98
CA PRO A 40 -19.70 3.82 25.08
C PRO A 40 -21.19 3.64 24.74
N LEU A 41 -21.92 2.84 25.51
CA LEU A 41 -23.33 2.54 25.25
C LEU A 41 -24.28 3.62 25.78
N ASN A 42 -23.81 4.54 26.65
CA ASN A 42 -24.68 5.42 27.45
C ASN A 42 -24.35 6.93 27.39
N GLU A 43 -23.52 7.40 26.46
CA GLU A 43 -23.23 8.85 26.34
C GLU A 43 -23.99 9.52 25.20
N ASP A 44 -24.58 10.67 25.51
CA ASP A 44 -25.29 11.53 24.57
C ASP A 44 -24.28 12.25 23.66
N LEU A 45 -24.26 11.88 22.37
CA LEU A 45 -23.31 12.41 21.39
C LEU A 45 -23.63 13.84 20.93
N SER A 46 -24.72 14.45 21.40
CA SER A 46 -25.09 15.82 21.05
C SER A 46 -24.08 16.89 21.54
N SER A 47 -23.16 16.52 22.45
CA SER A 47 -22.15 17.42 23.02
C SER A 47 -20.71 17.21 22.49
N HIS A 48 -20.48 16.30 21.53
CA HIS A 48 -19.13 15.87 21.14
C HIS A 48 -18.64 16.40 19.78
N TYR A 49 -18.93 17.67 19.44
CA TYR A 49 -18.07 18.42 18.50
C TYR A 49 -16.73 18.82 19.14
N HIS A 50 -16.61 18.66 20.45
CA HIS A 50 -15.33 18.51 21.10
C HIS A 50 -14.93 17.05 20.98
N LEU A 51 -13.95 16.76 20.13
CA LEU A 51 -13.05 15.63 20.36
C LEU A 51 -12.60 15.76 21.81
N GLN A 52 -13.24 15.04 22.75
CA GLN A 52 -12.62 14.78 24.03
C GLN A 52 -11.26 14.23 23.67
N SER A 53 -10.22 14.97 24.05
CA SER A 53 -8.83 14.55 23.99
C SER A 53 -8.62 13.42 25.00
N GLY A 54 -9.33 12.31 24.78
CA GLY A 54 -9.50 11.17 25.66
C GLY A 54 -8.89 9.93 25.02
N ILE A 55 -7.56 9.81 25.14
CA ILE A 55 -6.81 8.56 25.37
C ILE A 55 -6.99 7.42 24.32
N GLY A 56 -7.65 7.67 23.19
CA GLY A 56 -7.73 6.72 22.08
C GLY A 56 -6.48 6.78 21.18
N PRO A 57 -6.07 5.67 20.54
CA PRO A 57 -5.08 5.74 19.48
C PRO A 57 -5.55 6.68 18.37
N LEU A 58 -4.64 7.51 17.86
CA LEU A 58 -4.91 8.32 16.68
C LEU A 58 -4.72 7.45 15.45
N TRP A 59 -5.67 7.56 14.53
CA TRP A 59 -5.72 6.76 13.32
C TRP A 59 -5.35 7.61 12.12
N ILE A 60 -4.46 7.09 11.29
CA ILE A 60 -4.17 7.63 9.98
C ILE A 60 -4.81 6.71 8.95
N TYR A 61 -5.51 7.31 7.98
CA TYR A 61 -6.07 6.62 6.84
C TYR A 61 -5.23 6.94 5.61
N ALA A 62 -4.54 5.94 5.09
CA ALA A 62 -3.78 6.04 3.85
C ALA A 62 -4.54 5.35 2.71
N THR A 63 -4.36 5.81 1.49
CA THR A 63 -4.86 5.14 0.28
C THR A 63 -3.71 4.45 -0.43
N LEU A 64 -3.88 3.16 -0.73
CA LEU A 64 -2.91 2.33 -1.44
C LEU A 64 -3.51 1.87 -2.75
N PHE A 65 -2.72 1.74 -3.81
CA PHE A 65 -3.20 1.08 -5.02
C PHE A 65 -3.40 -0.42 -4.78
N GLU A 66 -4.39 -1.00 -5.45
CA GLU A 66 -4.74 -2.42 -5.30
C GLU A 66 -3.56 -3.36 -5.58
N ASN A 67 -2.74 -3.04 -6.59
CA ASN A 67 -1.56 -3.83 -6.94
C ASN A 67 -0.53 -3.86 -5.81
N ASP A 68 -0.29 -2.73 -5.15
CA ASP A 68 0.68 -2.61 -4.05
C ASP A 68 0.16 -3.27 -2.76
N ALA A 69 -1.16 -3.15 -2.52
CA ALA A 69 -1.81 -3.73 -1.36
C ALA A 69 -1.65 -5.26 -1.28
N SER A 70 -1.47 -5.94 -2.43
CA SER A 70 -1.22 -7.39 -2.48
C SER A 70 0.07 -7.83 -1.76
N TYR A 71 1.05 -6.94 -1.67
CA TYR A 71 2.33 -7.20 -1.01
C TYR A 71 2.33 -6.78 0.46
N ILE A 72 1.30 -6.05 0.91
CA ILE A 72 1.22 -5.45 2.24
C ILE A 72 0.42 -6.33 3.18
N LYS A 73 0.93 -6.56 4.39
CA LYS A 73 0.25 -7.32 5.44
C LYS A 73 -0.01 -6.45 6.66
N GLY A 74 -1.01 -6.82 7.47
CA GLY A 74 -1.19 -6.20 8.78
C GLY A 74 0.02 -6.47 9.68
N GLY A 75 0.42 -5.45 10.46
CA GLY A 75 1.57 -5.49 11.36
C GLY A 75 2.83 -4.78 10.83
N GLU A 76 2.84 -4.33 9.58
CA GLU A 76 3.99 -3.63 9.01
C GLU A 76 4.23 -2.27 9.68
N ASN A 77 5.51 -1.92 9.84
CA ASN A 77 5.93 -0.61 10.34
C ASN A 77 5.75 0.44 9.24
N VAL A 78 5.22 1.60 9.62
CA VAL A 78 4.93 2.70 8.71
C VAL A 78 5.62 3.95 9.20
N GLU A 79 6.46 4.55 8.35
CA GLU A 79 7.01 5.88 8.57
C GLU A 79 6.00 6.90 8.05
N ILE A 80 5.63 7.87 8.87
CA ILE A 80 4.66 8.91 8.52
C ILE A 80 5.38 10.25 8.54
N GLU A 81 5.31 10.95 7.43
CA GLU A 81 5.80 12.32 7.30
C GLU A 81 4.61 13.28 7.41
N THR A 82 4.64 14.12 8.45
CA THR A 82 3.57 15.11 8.67
C THR A 82 3.78 16.34 7.78
N GLY A 83 2.76 16.77 7.04
CA GLY A 83 2.81 18.02 6.29
C GLY A 83 2.83 19.24 7.21
N GLY A 84 3.76 20.18 6.96
CA GLY A 84 3.89 21.44 7.73
C GLY A 84 5.34 21.87 7.95
N ASN A 85 5.56 23.00 8.65
CA ASN A 85 6.87 23.68 8.76
C ASN A 85 8.03 22.85 9.36
N ASN A 86 7.75 21.71 10.02
CA ASN A 86 8.79 20.93 10.70
C ASN A 86 9.07 19.55 10.08
N ASN A 87 8.32 19.13 9.04
CA ASN A 87 8.50 17.87 8.30
C ASN A 87 8.93 16.67 9.18
N GLN A 88 8.20 16.42 10.26
CA GLN A 88 8.58 15.44 11.26
C GLN A 88 8.24 14.02 10.78
N ILE A 89 9.13 13.09 11.09
CA ILE A 89 8.91 11.66 10.89
C ILE A 89 8.39 11.08 12.19
N ILE A 90 7.24 10.42 12.13
CA ILE A 90 6.65 9.67 13.22
C ILE A 90 6.42 8.22 12.78
N HIS A 91 6.22 7.33 13.74
CA HIS A 91 6.08 5.91 13.47
C HIS A 91 4.66 5.42 13.76
N GLY A 92 4.18 4.53 12.90
CA GLY A 92 2.89 3.88 13.06
C GLY A 92 2.97 2.41 12.70
N VAL A 93 1.90 1.68 13.03
CA VAL A 93 1.75 0.27 12.67
C VAL A 93 0.50 0.12 11.82
N LEU A 94 0.63 -0.52 10.66
CA LEU A 94 -0.52 -0.87 9.83
C LEU A 94 -1.37 -1.91 10.55
N LYS A 95 -2.59 -1.57 10.94
CA LYS A 95 -3.50 -2.49 11.65
C LYS A 95 -4.37 -3.29 10.70
N SER A 96 -4.87 -2.65 9.64
CA SER A 96 -5.73 -3.31 8.68
C SER A 96 -5.74 -2.63 7.32
N LEU A 97 -6.07 -3.42 6.31
CA LEU A 97 -6.46 -2.98 4.98
C LEU A 97 -7.97 -3.19 4.83
N SER A 98 -8.65 -2.23 4.22
CA SER A 98 -10.06 -2.36 3.86
C SER A 98 -10.25 -3.52 2.88
N PRO A 99 -11.22 -4.44 3.11
CA PRO A 99 -11.53 -5.48 2.13
C PRO A 99 -12.26 -4.93 0.90
N ILE A 100 -12.71 -3.67 0.96
CA ILE A 100 -13.43 -2.99 -0.12
C ILE A 100 -12.45 -2.07 -0.85
N VAL A 101 -12.35 -2.28 -2.16
CA VAL A 101 -11.67 -1.40 -3.11
C VAL A 101 -12.62 -0.26 -3.49
N ASP A 102 -12.12 0.96 -3.47
CA ASP A 102 -12.83 2.10 -4.04
C ASP A 102 -12.77 2.00 -5.56
N ALA A 103 -13.89 1.67 -6.21
CA ALA A 103 -13.93 1.43 -7.66
C ALA A 103 -13.63 2.68 -8.51
N SER A 104 -13.81 3.89 -7.95
CA SER A 104 -13.56 5.14 -8.68
C SER A 104 -12.07 5.47 -8.76
N THR A 105 -11.31 5.11 -7.73
CA THR A 105 -9.87 5.38 -7.64
C THR A 105 -9.00 4.13 -7.75
N ARG A 106 -9.60 2.94 -7.73
CA ARG A 106 -8.93 1.63 -7.59
C ARG A 106 -7.94 1.59 -6.43
N THR A 107 -8.35 2.16 -5.29
CA THR A 107 -7.54 2.20 -4.08
C THR A 107 -8.17 1.43 -2.93
N ILE A 108 -7.32 0.96 -2.02
CA ILE A 108 -7.67 0.33 -0.76
C ILE A 108 -7.29 1.28 0.38
N ARG A 109 -8.18 1.40 1.38
CA ARG A 109 -7.88 2.16 2.60
C ARG A 109 -7.06 1.33 3.58
N ALA A 110 -5.89 1.85 3.95
CA ALA A 110 -5.04 1.37 5.03
C ALA A 110 -5.33 2.14 6.31
N ARG A 111 -5.48 1.42 7.43
CA ARG A 111 -5.67 1.99 8.76
C ARG A 111 -4.39 1.80 9.57
N ILE A 112 -3.73 2.91 9.88
CA ILE A 112 -2.45 2.95 10.59
C ILE A 112 -2.69 3.51 11.99
N GLU A 113 -2.15 2.83 12.99
CA GLU A 113 -2.21 3.24 14.39
C GLU A 113 -0.92 3.95 14.80
N VAL A 114 -1.03 5.15 15.37
CA VAL A 114 0.08 5.83 16.04
C VAL A 114 -0.08 5.66 17.55
N ALA A 115 0.69 4.72 18.09
CA ALA A 115 0.59 4.32 19.50
C ALA A 115 1.25 5.34 20.45
N SER A 116 2.38 5.95 20.03
CA SER A 116 3.18 6.84 20.88
C SER A 116 2.42 8.14 21.21
N PRO A 117 2.12 8.42 22.50
CA PRO A 117 1.43 9.65 22.90
C PRO A 117 2.17 10.92 22.51
N ASP A 118 3.51 10.89 22.46
CA ASP A 118 4.33 12.04 22.09
C ASP A 118 4.30 12.30 20.58
N GLU A 119 4.32 11.25 19.76
CA GLU A 119 4.19 11.38 18.31
C GLU A 119 2.79 11.88 17.91
N ARG A 120 1.75 11.49 18.66
CA ARG A 120 0.37 11.96 18.43
C ARG A 120 0.21 13.48 18.60
N LYS A 121 1.00 14.14 19.45
CA LYS A 121 0.92 15.60 19.65
C LYS A 121 1.24 16.38 18.38
N ASN A 122 2.00 15.77 17.47
CA ASN A 122 2.42 16.38 16.20
C ASN A 122 1.40 16.16 15.08
N LEU A 123 0.37 15.36 15.32
CA LEU A 123 -0.70 15.10 14.38
C LEU A 123 -1.94 15.93 14.73
N ARG A 124 -2.46 16.64 13.73
CA ARG A 124 -3.73 17.35 13.83
C ARG A 124 -4.81 16.57 13.07
N PRO A 125 -6.03 16.45 13.60
CA PRO A 125 -7.17 15.97 12.82
C PRO A 125 -7.29 16.73 11.49
N ASP A 126 -7.73 16.02 10.46
CA ASP A 126 -7.90 16.54 9.09
C ASP A 126 -6.63 17.08 8.41
N SER A 127 -5.43 16.77 8.93
CA SER A 127 -4.17 17.07 8.25
C SER A 127 -3.80 16.01 7.21
N PHE A 128 -3.08 16.45 6.18
CA PHE A 128 -2.45 15.56 5.20
C PHE A 128 -1.11 15.06 5.71
N VAL A 129 -0.84 13.78 5.47
CA VAL A 129 0.42 13.10 5.81
C VAL A 129 0.85 12.19 4.66
N THR A 130 2.14 11.93 4.56
CA THR A 130 2.68 10.94 3.63
C THR A 130 3.07 9.69 4.41
N ALA A 131 2.48 8.54 4.08
CA ALA A 131 2.81 7.27 4.71
C ALA A 131 3.76 6.46 3.81
N LYS A 132 4.90 6.04 4.36
CA LYS A 132 5.92 5.20 3.71
C LYS A 132 5.94 3.84 4.39
N ILE A 133 5.56 2.81 3.64
CA ILE A 133 5.55 1.41 4.10
C ILE A 133 6.72 0.71 3.42
N LYS A 134 7.66 0.18 4.20
CA LYS A 134 8.80 -0.59 3.67
C LYS A 134 8.41 -2.06 3.65
N ILE A 135 8.22 -2.61 2.45
CA ILE A 135 7.77 -4.00 2.26
C ILE A 135 8.97 -4.87 1.89
N PRO A 136 9.29 -5.93 2.64
CA PRO A 136 10.30 -6.89 2.23
C PRO A 136 9.73 -7.79 1.13
N LEU A 137 10.02 -7.47 -0.14
CA LEU A 137 9.57 -8.26 -1.31
C LEU A 137 10.33 -9.60 -1.48
N GLY A 138 11.24 -9.92 -0.56
CA GLY A 138 12.10 -11.09 -0.63
C GLY A 138 13.22 -10.94 -1.65
N LYS A 139 13.84 -12.07 -2.04
CA LYS A 139 14.81 -12.10 -3.14
C LYS A 139 14.05 -12.19 -4.45
N GLN A 140 14.17 -11.16 -5.28
CA GLN A 140 13.56 -11.07 -6.60
C GLN A 140 14.65 -10.78 -7.64
N ILE A 141 14.42 -11.21 -8.87
CA ILE A 141 15.22 -10.73 -10.01
C ILE A 141 14.60 -9.41 -10.44
N ILE A 142 15.42 -8.38 -10.56
CA ILE A 142 15.02 -7.06 -11.01
C ILE A 142 15.87 -6.63 -12.19
N ILE A 143 15.28 -5.83 -13.09
CA ILE A 143 15.99 -5.22 -14.21
C ILE A 143 15.66 -3.72 -14.29
N PRO A 144 16.59 -2.88 -14.76
CA PRO A 144 16.29 -1.49 -15.08
C PRO A 144 15.21 -1.40 -16.16
N LYS A 145 14.31 -0.40 -16.06
CA LYS A 145 13.31 -0.12 -17.10
C LYS A 145 13.91 0.05 -18.50
N SER A 146 15.12 0.59 -18.60
CA SER A 146 15.81 0.81 -19.87
C SER A 146 16.26 -0.46 -20.59
N ALA A 147 16.29 -1.60 -19.88
CA ALA A 147 16.63 -2.90 -20.44
C ALA A 147 15.43 -3.61 -21.09
N LEU A 148 14.21 -3.19 -20.76
CA LEU A 148 12.99 -3.75 -21.29
C LEU A 148 12.72 -3.21 -22.70
N ILE A 149 12.48 -4.13 -23.63
CA ILE A 149 11.92 -3.83 -24.94
C ILE A 149 10.48 -4.34 -24.93
N ASP A 150 9.54 -3.41 -24.85
CA ASP A 150 8.12 -3.70 -24.92
C ASP A 150 7.61 -3.41 -26.32
N THR A 151 7.18 -4.45 -27.04
CA THR A 151 6.61 -4.32 -28.39
C THR A 151 5.09 -4.15 -28.36
N GLY A 152 4.47 -4.05 -27.18
CA GLY A 152 3.03 -4.06 -26.96
C GLY A 152 2.42 -5.47 -26.96
N GLU A 153 3.01 -6.41 -27.71
CA GLU A 153 2.61 -7.82 -27.71
C GLU A 153 3.53 -8.69 -26.85
N ARG A 154 4.81 -8.32 -26.74
CA ARG A 154 5.83 -9.10 -26.04
C ARG A 154 6.76 -8.21 -25.25
N GLN A 155 7.23 -8.75 -24.13
CA GLN A 155 8.20 -8.13 -23.24
C GLN A 155 9.52 -8.88 -23.37
N LEU A 156 10.54 -8.21 -23.89
CA LEU A 156 11.80 -8.81 -24.28
C LEU A 156 12.97 -8.15 -23.55
N VAL A 157 14.00 -8.95 -23.25
CA VAL A 157 15.31 -8.51 -22.79
C VAL A 157 16.38 -9.23 -23.59
N TYR A 158 17.47 -8.55 -23.93
CA TYR A 158 18.61 -9.17 -24.60
C TYR A 158 19.64 -9.65 -23.58
N ILE A 159 19.94 -10.94 -23.61
CA ILE A 159 20.96 -11.60 -22.77
C ILE A 159 22.24 -11.82 -23.59
N LYS A 160 23.39 -11.47 -23.03
CA LYS A 160 24.71 -11.75 -23.61
C LYS A 160 25.07 -13.23 -23.42
N GLN A 161 25.28 -13.96 -24.52
CA GLN A 161 25.70 -15.38 -24.52
C GLN A 161 27.17 -15.61 -24.93
N GLY A 162 27.91 -14.53 -25.21
CA GLY A 162 29.32 -14.56 -25.58
C GLY A 162 29.81 -13.17 -25.93
N ASP A 163 31.03 -13.02 -26.45
CA ASP A 163 31.63 -11.68 -26.65
C ASP A 163 30.88 -10.79 -27.64
N SER A 164 30.11 -11.35 -28.56
CA SER A 164 29.33 -10.57 -29.55
C SER A 164 27.97 -11.18 -29.90
N HIS A 165 27.47 -12.12 -29.10
CA HIS A 165 26.18 -12.76 -29.33
C HIS A 165 25.17 -12.37 -28.25
N PHE A 166 24.03 -11.85 -28.70
CA PHE A 166 22.90 -11.48 -27.85
C PHE A 166 21.68 -12.30 -28.25
N GLN A 167 20.99 -12.85 -27.26
CA GLN A 167 19.75 -13.58 -27.46
C GLN A 167 18.59 -12.77 -26.89
N ALA A 168 17.55 -12.55 -27.70
CA ALA A 168 16.28 -12.04 -27.21
C ALA A 168 15.60 -13.12 -26.35
N GLN A 169 15.30 -12.77 -25.11
CA GLN A 169 14.61 -13.62 -24.16
C GLN A 169 13.28 -12.95 -23.79
N GLU A 170 12.20 -13.70 -23.98
CA GLU A 170 10.88 -13.28 -23.52
C GLU A 170 10.79 -13.44 -22.00
N ILE A 171 10.23 -12.42 -21.36
CA ILE A 171 10.12 -12.32 -19.91
C ILE A 171 8.68 -12.03 -19.50
N SER A 172 8.36 -12.38 -18.26
CA SER A 172 7.10 -11.98 -17.63
C SER A 172 7.37 -11.00 -16.50
N LEU A 173 6.79 -9.80 -16.58
CA LEU A 173 6.94 -8.76 -15.58
C LEU A 173 6.08 -9.02 -14.32
N GLY A 174 6.65 -8.67 -13.18
CA GLY A 174 6.04 -8.63 -11.87
C GLY A 174 5.54 -7.23 -11.51
N GLY A 175 5.78 -6.84 -10.26
CA GLY A 175 5.53 -5.47 -9.80
C GLY A 175 6.57 -4.48 -10.34
N GLU A 176 6.15 -3.22 -10.44
CA GLU A 176 7.04 -2.09 -10.70
C GLU A 176 7.70 -1.64 -9.39
N LEU A 177 9.00 -1.33 -9.43
CA LEU A 177 9.75 -0.83 -8.28
C LEU A 177 10.55 0.41 -8.67
N GLY A 178 9.92 1.58 -8.62
CA GLY A 178 10.59 2.84 -9.00
C GLY A 178 11.05 2.82 -10.47
N ASP A 179 12.36 2.79 -10.70
CA ASP A 179 12.96 2.75 -12.05
C ASP A 179 13.30 1.33 -12.54
N GLU A 180 12.82 0.32 -11.81
CA GLU A 180 13.10 -1.09 -12.06
C GLU A 180 11.81 -1.89 -12.20
N TRP A 181 11.91 -3.04 -12.87
CA TRP A 181 10.87 -4.04 -12.94
C TRP A 181 11.29 -5.31 -12.22
N ILE A 182 10.35 -5.91 -11.48
CA ILE A 182 10.49 -7.27 -10.98
C ILE A 182 10.24 -8.25 -12.12
N ILE A 183 11.03 -9.31 -12.20
CA ILE A 183 10.90 -10.39 -13.17
C ILE A 183 10.28 -11.60 -12.49
N LYS A 184 9.13 -12.05 -12.99
CA LYS A 184 8.49 -13.30 -12.56
C LYS A 184 9.13 -14.51 -13.24
N GLU A 185 9.32 -14.42 -14.55
CA GLU A 185 9.83 -15.52 -15.37
C GLU A 185 10.69 -15.02 -16.53
N GLY A 186 11.55 -15.90 -17.05
CA GLY A 186 12.35 -15.66 -18.24
C GLY A 186 13.81 -15.29 -17.98
N LEU A 187 14.19 -14.94 -16.74
CA LEU A 187 15.59 -14.64 -16.38
C LEU A 187 16.08 -15.47 -15.20
N LYS A 188 17.39 -15.65 -15.12
CA LYS A 188 18.10 -16.30 -14.03
C LYS A 188 19.11 -15.35 -13.41
N VAL A 189 19.40 -15.59 -12.13
CA VAL A 189 20.46 -14.86 -11.43
C VAL A 189 21.80 -15.13 -12.13
N GLY A 190 22.49 -14.06 -12.51
CA GLY A 190 23.77 -14.12 -13.23
C GLY A 190 23.66 -13.84 -14.73
N ASP A 191 22.45 -13.76 -15.29
CA ASP A 191 22.28 -13.38 -16.70
C ASP A 191 22.75 -11.93 -16.93
N LEU A 192 23.60 -11.74 -17.93
CA LEU A 192 24.10 -10.43 -18.32
C LEU A 192 23.16 -9.82 -19.36
N ILE A 193 22.46 -8.76 -19.00
CA ILE A 193 21.46 -8.12 -19.86
C ILE A 193 21.94 -6.79 -20.44
N VAL A 194 21.38 -6.42 -21.59
CA VAL A 194 21.63 -5.11 -22.22
C VAL A 194 20.69 -4.06 -21.64
N ILE A 195 21.25 -3.01 -21.04
CA ILE A 195 20.48 -1.93 -20.38
C ILE A 195 20.18 -0.72 -21.30
N ASN A 196 20.79 -0.65 -22.48
CA ASN A 196 20.63 0.44 -23.43
C ASN A 196 20.49 -0.13 -24.85
N ALA A 197 19.26 -0.13 -25.38
CA ALA A 197 18.95 -0.65 -26.71
C ALA A 197 19.72 0.02 -27.86
N THR A 198 20.27 1.22 -27.65
CA THR A 198 21.14 1.92 -28.63
C THR A 198 22.36 1.09 -29.03
N PHE A 199 22.82 0.17 -28.17
CA PHE A 199 23.95 -0.72 -28.47
C PHE A 199 23.62 -1.82 -29.50
N LEU A 200 22.34 -2.22 -29.62
CA LEU A 200 21.93 -3.27 -30.55
C LEU A 200 22.07 -2.82 -32.01
N VAL A 201 21.76 -1.54 -32.26
CA VAL A 201 21.87 -0.93 -33.60
C VAL A 201 23.32 -0.92 -34.11
N ASP A 202 24.28 -0.64 -33.22
CA ASP A 202 25.72 -0.57 -33.55
C ASP A 202 26.38 -1.97 -33.68
N SER A 203 25.73 -3.02 -33.14
CA SER A 203 26.17 -4.41 -33.28
C SER A 203 25.73 -5.03 -34.61
N GLU A 204 24.53 -4.69 -35.12
CA GLU A 204 24.09 -5.10 -36.46
C GLU A 204 24.91 -4.43 -37.57
N THR A 205 25.33 -3.17 -37.39
CA THR A 205 26.12 -2.46 -38.42
C THR A 205 27.52 -3.06 -38.62
N ARG A 206 28.06 -3.76 -37.61
CA ARG A 206 29.35 -4.46 -37.70
C ARG A 206 29.27 -5.84 -38.35
N LEU A 207 28.09 -6.47 -38.37
CA LEU A 207 27.92 -7.83 -38.91
C LEU A 207 27.60 -7.87 -40.41
N GLN A 208 27.13 -6.76 -41.00
CA GLN A 208 26.87 -6.65 -42.45
C GLN A 208 28.04 -6.08 -43.27
N GLY A 209 29.18 -5.80 -42.61
CA GLY A 209 30.32 -5.12 -43.20
C GLY A 209 31.55 -6.00 -43.43
N ASN A 210 31.40 -7.19 -44.02
CA ASN A 210 32.49 -7.97 -44.63
C ASN A 210 32.00 -8.77 -45.83
#